data_AF-A0A1I3KCK9-F1
#
_entry.id   AF-A0A1I3KCK9-F1
#
_cell.length_a   1.000
_cell.length_b   1.000
_cell.length_c   1.000
_cell.angle_alpha   90.00
_cell.angle_beta   90.00
_cell.angle_gamma   90.00
#
_symmetry.space_group_name_H-M   'P 1'
#
loop_
_entity.id
_entity.type
_entity.pdbx_description
1 polymer ?
#
loop_
_entity_poly.entity_id
_entity_poly.type
_entity_poly.pdbx_seq_one_letter_code
_entity_poly.pdbx_strand_id
1 'polypeptide(L)'
;MNTANVDSLSTALPDHTISISPRPDGRYLLTISKEGEDILLKAVDKGAVDTEEGARALQREILRDRKLVSGEVNWKGSGAQWVSRHLPTFTGEPVNPTAAKMMWSRRNLDGLH
;
A
#
# COMPACT_ATOMS: atom_id res chain seq x y z
N MET A 1 -1.85 -6.23 19.70
CA MET A 1 -3.03 -5.72 18.98
C MET A 1 -3.68 -4.64 19.82
N ASN A 2 -3.48 -3.38 19.43
CA ASN A 2 -4.15 -2.25 20.05
C ASN A 2 -5.59 -2.15 19.52
N THR A 3 -6.58 -2.44 20.34
CA THR A 3 -8.00 -2.51 19.94
C THR A 3 -8.54 -1.16 19.48
N ALA A 4 -8.07 -0.05 20.06
CA ALA A 4 -8.50 1.30 19.69
C ALA A 4 -8.20 1.67 18.22
N ASN A 5 -7.11 1.12 17.68
CA ASN A 5 -6.73 1.33 16.28
C ASN A 5 -7.64 0.53 15.33
N VAL A 6 -8.11 -0.64 15.76
CA VAL A 6 -9.05 -1.47 15.01
C VAL A 6 -10.44 -0.81 15.00
N ASP A 7 -10.87 -0.27 16.14
CA ASP A 7 -12.13 0.49 16.24
C ASP A 7 -12.14 1.73 15.34
N SER A 8 -10.99 2.40 15.21
CA SER A 8 -10.83 3.54 14.30
C SER A 8 -10.99 3.13 12.83
N LEU A 9 -10.50 1.95 12.45
CA LEU A 9 -10.70 1.40 11.11
C LEU A 9 -12.17 1.04 10.84
N SER A 10 -12.85 0.42 11.81
CA SER A 10 -14.27 0.09 11.70
C SER A 10 -15.14 1.35 11.62
N THR A 11 -14.79 2.40 12.36
CA THR A 11 -15.48 3.70 12.30
C THR A 11 -15.34 4.35 10.91
N ALA A 12 -14.20 4.18 10.26
CA ALA A 12 -13.95 4.72 8.92
C ALA A 12 -14.70 3.97 7.81
N LEU A 13 -15.13 2.74 8.08
CA LEU A 13 -15.76 1.83 7.13
C LEU A 13 -17.01 1.19 7.78
N PRO A 14 -18.04 1.98 8.11
CA PRO A 14 -19.18 1.50 8.90
C PRO A 14 -19.98 0.39 8.20
N ASP A 15 -20.00 0.36 6.87
CA ASP A 15 -20.72 -0.66 6.09
C ASP A 15 -19.90 -1.94 5.86
N HIS A 16 -18.73 -2.08 6.47
CA HIS A 16 -17.79 -3.18 6.21
C HIS A 16 -17.45 -3.93 7.49
N THR A 17 -17.31 -5.24 7.36
CA THR A 17 -16.79 -6.07 8.43
C THR A 17 -15.27 -6.15 8.30
N ILE A 18 -14.57 -5.79 9.38
CA ILE A 18 -13.11 -5.83 9.43
C ILE A 18 -12.69 -6.96 10.37
N SER A 19 -11.83 -7.84 9.88
CA SER A 19 -11.21 -8.90 10.67
C SER A 19 -9.69 -8.79 10.58
N ILE A 20 -9.02 -8.94 11.73
CA ILE A 20 -7.56 -8.96 11.83
C ILE A 20 -7.16 -10.26 12.53
N SER A 21 -6.45 -11.12 11.81
CA SER A 21 -6.00 -12.41 12.34
C SER A 21 -4.47 -12.49 12.34
N PRO A 22 -3.83 -12.99 13.40
CA PRO A 22 -2.38 -13.21 13.40
C PRO A 22 -1.99 -14.28 12.38
N ARG A 23 -0.84 -14.10 11.75
CA ARG A 23 -0.22 -15.07 10.85
C ARG A 23 1.06 -15.65 11.46
N PRO A 24 1.46 -16.88 11.09
CA PRO A 24 2.65 -17.53 11.61
C PRO A 24 3.97 -16.83 11.21
N ASP A 25 3.95 -15.99 10.17
CA ASP A 25 5.09 -15.15 9.76
C ASP A 25 5.28 -13.90 10.64
N GLY A 26 4.48 -13.75 11.71
CA GLY A 26 4.57 -12.62 12.62
C GLY A 26 3.88 -11.34 12.13
N ARG A 27 3.16 -11.41 11.01
CA ARG A 27 2.29 -10.34 10.49
C ARG A 27 0.85 -10.53 10.91
N TYR A 28 -0.01 -9.58 10.54
CA TYR A 28 -1.46 -9.74 10.60
C TYR A 28 -2.04 -9.90 9.20
N LEU A 29 -3.10 -10.69 9.09
CA LEU A 29 -3.98 -10.74 7.92
C LEU A 29 -5.17 -9.82 8.20
N LEU A 30 -5.26 -8.75 7.42
CA LEU A 30 -6.42 -7.86 7.38
C LEU A 30 -7.38 -8.38 6.30
N THR A 31 -8.61 -8.67 6.71
CA THR A 31 -9.73 -8.98 5.83
C THR A 31 -10.78 -7.90 5.98
N ILE A 32 -11.25 -7.35 4.86
CA ILE A 32 -12.39 -6.45 4.81
C ILE A 32 -13.43 -7.11 3.92
N SER A 33 -14.63 -7.29 4.46
CA SER A 33 -15.75 -7.86 3.74
C SER A 33 -16.95 -6.93 3.75
N LYS A 34 -17.75 -7.02 2.70
CA LYS A 34 -19.02 -6.30 2.54
C LYS A 34 -20.07 -7.31 2.07
N GLU A 35 -21.22 -7.33 2.73
CA GLU A 35 -22.33 -8.24 2.37
C GLU A 35 -21.93 -9.72 2.31
N GLY A 36 -20.92 -10.12 3.08
CA GLY A 36 -20.41 -11.50 3.12
C GLY A 36 -19.34 -11.83 2.07
N GLU A 37 -18.99 -10.89 1.19
CA GLU A 37 -17.89 -11.06 0.22
C GLU A 37 -16.62 -10.34 0.69
N ASP A 38 -15.49 -11.05 0.62
CA ASP A 38 -14.16 -10.49 0.91
C ASP A 38 -13.72 -9.56 -0.23
N ILE A 39 -13.72 -8.26 0.04
CA ILE A 39 -13.34 -7.24 -0.93
C ILE A 39 -11.85 -6.86 -0.85
N LEU A 40 -11.23 -7.09 0.31
CA LEU A 40 -9.81 -6.84 0.52
C LEU A 40 -9.22 -7.89 1.44
N LEU A 41 -8.13 -8.52 1.00
CA LEU A 41 -7.33 -9.42 1.81
C LEU A 41 -5.86 -8.98 1.73
N LYS A 42 -5.28 -8.58 2.86
CA LYS A 42 -3.93 -8.00 2.88
C LYS A 42 -3.13 -8.43 4.09
N ALA A 43 -1.88 -8.84 3.87
CA ALA A 43 -0.91 -9.01 4.95
C ALA A 43 -0.35 -7.64 5.36
N VAL A 44 -0.40 -7.31 6.64
CA VAL A 44 0.11 -6.06 7.21
C VAL A 44 1.07 -6.35 8.36
N ASP A 45 2.14 -5.56 8.46
CA ASP A 45 3.08 -5.69 9.57
C ASP A 45 2.44 -5.26 10.90
N LYS A 46 2.95 -5.80 12.02
CA LYS A 46 2.43 -5.47 13.36
C LYS A 46 2.41 -3.97 13.64
N GLY A 47 3.47 -3.26 13.26
CA GLY A 47 3.57 -1.81 13.43
C GLY A 47 2.48 -1.02 12.70
N ALA A 48 1.91 -1.56 11.62
CA ALA A 48 0.82 -0.93 10.88
C ALA A 48 -0.52 -1.01 11.62
N VAL A 49 -0.67 -1.91 12.58
CA VAL A 49 -1.91 -2.08 13.38
C VAL A 49 -1.70 -1.60 14.81
N ASP A 50 -0.53 -1.86 15.40
CA ASP A 50 -0.25 -1.60 16.81
C ASP A 50 0.09 -0.13 17.10
N THR A 51 0.52 0.66 16.11
CA THR A 51 0.80 2.10 16.26
C THR A 51 -0.32 2.97 15.68
N GLU A 52 -0.60 4.11 16.30
CA GLU A 52 -1.63 5.05 15.82
C GLU A 52 -1.27 5.63 14.43
N GLU A 53 0.00 5.93 14.20
CA GLU A 53 0.50 6.44 12.91
C GLU A 53 0.36 5.38 11.81
N GLY A 54 0.70 4.13 12.13
CA GLY A 54 0.51 2.98 11.24
C GLY A 54 -0.96 2.75 10.91
N ALA A 55 -1.84 2.78 11.92
CA ALA A 55 -3.27 2.60 11.74
C ALA A 55 -3.88 3.71 10.87
N ARG A 56 -3.47 4.97 11.08
CA ARG A 56 -3.87 6.10 10.23
C ARG A 56 -3.36 5.96 8.79
N ALA A 57 -2.14 5.49 8.61
CA ALA A 57 -1.59 5.24 7.27
C ALA A 57 -2.37 4.12 6.55
N LEU A 58 -2.68 3.04 7.26
CA LEU A 58 -3.47 1.91 6.77
C LEU A 58 -4.90 2.33 6.39
N GLN A 59 -5.55 3.12 7.23
CA GLN A 59 -6.88 3.69 6.94
C GLN A 59 -6.87 4.50 5.63
N ARG A 60 -5.89 5.40 5.47
CA ARG A 60 -5.76 6.22 4.25
C ARG A 60 -5.51 5.37 3.02
N GLU A 61 -4.72 4.32 3.15
CA GLU A 61 -4.45 3.37 2.08
C GLU A 61 -5.72 2.65 1.65
N ILE A 62 -6.49 2.08 2.58
CA ILE A 62 -7.75 1.37 2.28
C ILE A 62 -8.77 2.30 1.61
N LEU A 63 -8.93 3.53 2.13
CA LEU A 63 -9.83 4.52 1.53
C LEU A 63 -9.38 4.91 0.12
N ARG A 64 -8.07 5.00 -0.12
CA ARG A 64 -7.53 5.29 -1.46
C ARG A 64 -7.78 4.14 -2.43
N ASP A 65 -7.47 2.91 -2.04
CA ASP A 65 -7.64 1.73 -2.88
C ASP A 65 -9.11 1.57 -3.27
N ARG A 66 -10.03 1.83 -2.34
CA ARG A 66 -11.46 1.85 -2.64
C ARG A 66 -11.84 2.93 -3.65
N LYS A 67 -11.32 4.15 -3.52
CA LYS A 67 -11.55 5.23 -4.50
C LYS A 67 -10.94 4.93 -5.88
N LEU A 68 -9.86 4.16 -5.92
CA LEU A 68 -9.26 3.68 -7.17
C LEU A 68 -10.16 2.63 -7.82
N VAL A 69 -10.68 1.67 -7.05
CA VAL A 69 -11.58 0.60 -7.54
C VAL A 69 -12.93 1.17 -7.97
N SER A 70 -13.49 2.15 -7.25
CA SER A 70 -14.77 2.80 -7.63
C SER A 70 -14.65 3.76 -8.82
N GLY A 71 -13.45 4.03 -9.31
CA GLY A 71 -13.21 4.98 -10.40
C GLY A 71 -13.39 6.46 -9.99
N GLU A 72 -13.61 6.76 -8.71
CA GLU A 72 -13.66 8.15 -8.20
C GLU A 72 -12.30 8.85 -8.32
N VAL A 73 -11.20 8.10 -8.24
CA VAL A 73 -9.86 8.58 -8.59
C VAL A 73 -9.61 8.30 -10.07
N ASN A 74 -9.96 9.29 -10.90
CA ASN A 74 -9.65 9.27 -12.32
C ASN A 74 -8.16 9.53 -12.54
N TRP A 75 -7.47 8.58 -13.19
CA TRP A 75 -6.06 8.70 -13.63
C TRP A 75 -5.83 9.83 -14.64
N LYS A 76 -6.89 10.52 -15.08
CA LYS A 76 -6.87 11.72 -15.92
C LYS A 76 -7.81 12.77 -15.34
N GLY A 77 -7.32 13.64 -14.47
CA GLY A 77 -8.13 14.75 -13.96
C GLY A 77 -7.37 15.64 -12.97
N SER A 78 -7.74 16.92 -12.95
CA SER A 78 -7.07 18.03 -12.22
C SER A 78 -7.00 17.88 -10.69
N GLY A 79 -7.47 16.77 -10.13
CA GLY A 79 -7.42 16.41 -8.70
C GLY A 79 -6.49 15.23 -8.38
N ALA A 80 -5.65 14.80 -9.33
CA ALA A 80 -4.65 13.75 -9.12
C ALA A 80 -3.51 14.26 -8.21
N GLN A 81 -3.81 14.45 -6.93
CA GLN A 81 -2.79 14.77 -5.93
C GLN A 81 -2.09 13.48 -5.55
N TRP A 82 -1.03 13.15 -6.30
CA TRP A 82 -0.11 12.08 -5.94
C TRP A 82 0.44 12.40 -4.55
N VAL A 83 0.39 11.44 -3.63
CA VAL A 83 1.25 11.49 -2.46
C VAL A 83 2.66 11.30 -2.99
N SER A 84 3.40 12.40 -3.18
CA SER A 84 4.81 12.35 -3.51
C SER A 84 5.54 11.75 -2.31
N ARG A 85 5.71 10.43 -2.31
CA ARG A 85 6.84 9.86 -1.60
C ARG A 85 8.04 10.04 -2.51
N HIS A 86 9.11 10.63 -1.98
CA HIS A 86 10.41 10.55 -2.64
C HIS A 86 10.73 9.06 -2.79
N LEU A 87 10.62 8.55 -4.02
CA LEU A 87 11.29 7.30 -4.37
C LEU A 87 12.78 7.56 -4.16
N PRO A 88 13.52 6.68 -3.46
CA PRO A 88 14.92 6.92 -3.11
C PRO A 88 15.84 7.14 -4.33
N THR A 89 15.35 6.91 -5.55
CA THR A 89 16.10 7.07 -6.80
C THR A 89 15.54 8.14 -7.73
N PHE A 90 14.50 8.88 -7.37
CA PHE A 90 13.93 9.91 -8.24
C PHE A 90 14.44 11.30 -7.84
N THR A 91 15.62 11.68 -8.34
CA THR A 91 16.25 12.99 -8.07
C THR A 91 15.77 14.10 -9.01
N GLY A 92 14.89 13.80 -9.97
CA GLY A 92 14.41 14.79 -10.96
C GLY A 92 15.49 15.31 -11.91
N GLU A 93 16.71 14.80 -11.82
CA GLU A 93 17.80 15.09 -12.75
C GLU A 93 17.55 14.38 -14.08
N PRO A 94 18.00 14.95 -15.22
CA PRO A 94 17.95 14.26 -16.51
C PRO A 94 18.59 12.89 -16.37
N VAL A 95 17.87 11.83 -16.76
CA VAL A 95 18.38 10.46 -16.74
C VAL A 95 19.67 10.44 -17.54
N ASN A 96 20.82 10.41 -16.84
CA ASN A 96 22.11 10.39 -17.49
C ASN A 96 22.20 9.06 -18.27
N PRO A 97 22.19 9.09 -19.62
CA PRO A 97 22.10 7.89 -20.45
C PRO A 97 23.25 6.91 -20.18
N THR A 98 24.35 7.40 -19.58
CA THR A 98 25.51 6.61 -19.19
C THR A 98 25.19 5.58 -18.10
N ALA A 99 24.36 5.92 -17.11
CA ALA A 99 24.06 5.00 -16.00
C ALA A 99 23.11 3.86 -16.42
N ALA A 100 22.10 4.17 -17.24
CA ALA A 100 21.19 3.18 -17.79
C ALA A 100 21.89 2.21 -18.74
N LYS A 101 22.82 2.71 -19.57
CA LYS A 101 23.60 1.89 -20.52
C LYS A 101 24.55 0.92 -19.81
N MET A 102 25.14 1.34 -18.68
CA MET A 102 26.03 0.48 -17.87
C MET A 102 25.28 -0.68 -17.19
N MET A 103 24.01 -0.51 -16.81
CA MET A 103 23.22 -1.58 -16.19
C MET A 103 22.83 -2.71 -17.15
N TRP A 104 22.64 -2.40 -18.45
CA TRP A 104 22.42 -3.43 -19.47
C TRP A 104 23.71 -4.23 -19.73
N SER A 105 24.84 -3.55 -19.90
CA SER A 105 26.13 -4.20 -20.15
C SER A 105 26.53 -5.16 -19.04
N ARG A 106 26.15 -4.88 -17.79
CA ARG A 106 26.44 -5.74 -16.63
C ARG A 106 25.57 -7.01 -16.62
N ARG A 107 24.33 -6.95 -17.13
CA ARG A 107 23.44 -8.13 -17.24
C ARG A 107 23.84 -9.12 -18.32
N ASN A 108 24.56 -8.69 -19.36
CA ASN A 108 25.06 -9.59 -20.40
C ASN A 108 26.36 -10.33 -20.03
N LEU A 109 27.01 -9.99 -18.91
CA LEU A 109 28.23 -10.67 -18.46
C LEU A 109 27.95 -11.88 -17.55
N ASP A 110 26.79 -11.93 -16.88
CA ASP A 110 26.39 -13.07 -16.04
C ASP A 110 25.79 -14.25 -16.83
N GLY A 111 25.67 -14.12 -18.17
CA GLY A 111 25.18 -15.19 -19.07
C GLY A 111 26.28 -16.00 -19.75
N LEU A 112 27.55 -15.77 -19.41
CA LEU A 112 28.72 -16.45 -19.98
C LEU A 112 29.56 -17.07 -18.86
N HIS A 113 29.01 -18.08 -18.19
CA HIS A 113 29.77 -19.10 -17.49
C HIS A 113 28.96 -20.39 -17.31
#